data_AF-A0A2M7JJH7-F1
#
_entry.id   AF-A0A2M7JJH7-F1
#
_cell.length_a   1.000
_cell.length_b   1.000
_cell.length_c   1.000
_cell.angle_alpha   90.00
_cell.angle_beta   90.00
_cell.angle_gamma   90.00
#
_symmetry.space_group_name_H-M   'P 1'
#
loop_
_entity.id
_entity.type
_entity.pdbx_description
1 polymer ?
#
loop_
_entity_poly.entity_id
_entity_poly.type
_entity_poly.pdbx_seq_one_letter_code
_entity_poly.pdbx_strand_id
1 'polypeptide(L)'
;LEGWAPPHGPFHGPGRDQALAHEKAHEVEPTPQVPHKHPTSAPQVTPQVMILLRTAMREASAADLQSALHLKDRVHFLKNYLEPSLDKGLIERTIPDKPRSSKQRYRTTSAGRTVLANAEKETPS
;
A
#
# COMPACT_ATOMS: atom_id res chain seq x y z
N LEU A 1 -15.51 39.59 -65.82
CA LEU A 1 -16.59 40.55 -65.52
C LEU A 1 -16.69 40.68 -64.00
N GLU A 2 -15.58 41.04 -63.36
CA GLU A 2 -15.13 42.41 -62.99
C GLU A 2 -15.76 42.82 -61.63
N GLY A 3 -15.02 43.17 -60.58
CA GLY A 3 -13.62 43.57 -60.55
C GLY A 3 -12.93 43.57 -59.18
N TRP A 4 -11.61 43.63 -59.32
CA TRP A 4 -10.47 43.94 -58.44
C TRP A 4 -10.46 45.44 -58.03
N ALA A 5 -9.86 46.00 -56.96
CA ALA A 5 -9.28 45.59 -55.67
C ALA A 5 -8.93 46.90 -54.84
N PRO A 6 -8.05 46.97 -53.79
CA PRO A 6 -8.16 47.83 -52.58
C PRO A 6 -7.27 49.10 -52.57
N PRO A 7 -7.12 49.87 -51.45
CA PRO A 7 -5.98 49.65 -50.50
C PRO A 7 -6.14 50.05 -49.00
N HIS A 8 -5.45 49.28 -48.12
CA HIS A 8 -4.68 49.60 -46.89
C HIS A 8 -5.15 50.56 -45.76
N GLY A 9 -5.42 49.98 -44.56
CA GLY A 9 -5.02 50.40 -43.18
C GLY A 9 -5.54 51.73 -42.59
N PRO A 10 -5.46 51.99 -41.25
CA PRO A 10 -4.81 51.24 -40.16
C PRO A 10 -5.77 50.74 -39.05
N PHE A 11 -5.35 49.69 -38.36
CA PHE A 11 -6.02 49.06 -37.22
C PHE A 11 -5.88 49.96 -35.97
N HIS A 12 -6.99 50.46 -35.42
CA HIS A 12 -7.05 51.08 -34.09
C HIS A 12 -7.75 50.10 -33.14
N GLY A 13 -6.97 49.48 -32.25
CA GLY A 13 -7.51 48.76 -31.11
C GLY A 13 -7.82 49.71 -29.96
N PRO A 14 -8.83 49.40 -29.13
CA PRO A 14 -8.83 49.86 -27.76
C PRO A 14 -8.83 48.69 -26.77
N GLY A 15 -7.85 48.76 -25.86
CA GLY A 15 -8.02 48.61 -24.41
C GLY A 15 -8.77 47.39 -23.90
N ARG A 16 -8.02 46.38 -23.48
CA ARG A 16 -8.44 45.46 -22.41
C ARG A 16 -7.40 45.49 -21.30
N ASP A 17 -7.53 46.50 -20.45
CA ASP A 17 -6.94 46.47 -19.13
C ASP A 17 -7.74 45.54 -18.23
N GLN A 18 -6.99 44.82 -17.38
CA GLN A 18 -7.42 44.18 -16.14
C GLN A 18 -8.14 42.82 -16.25
N ALA A 19 -7.39 41.74 -16.11
CA ALA A 19 -7.22 41.12 -14.78
C ALA A 19 -6.35 39.85 -14.87
N LEU A 20 -5.19 39.97 -14.25
CA LEU A 20 -4.58 38.97 -13.37
C LEU A 20 -4.53 37.52 -13.88
N ALA A 21 -3.37 37.24 -14.48
CA ALA A 21 -2.63 36.00 -14.35
C ALA A 21 -2.93 35.23 -13.05
N HIS A 22 -3.49 34.04 -13.21
CA HIS A 22 -2.94 32.76 -12.77
C HIS A 22 -4.10 31.79 -12.82
N GLU A 23 -4.28 31.20 -14.00
CA GLU A 23 -4.82 29.87 -14.12
C GLU A 23 -3.96 29.00 -13.20
N LYS A 24 -4.48 28.76 -11.99
CA LYS A 24 -3.86 27.91 -10.98
C LYS A 24 -4.01 26.48 -11.52
N ALA A 25 -3.20 26.15 -12.51
CA ALA A 25 -2.68 24.82 -12.68
C ALA A 25 -2.12 24.45 -11.31
N HIS A 26 -2.92 23.69 -10.55
CA HIS A 26 -2.42 22.98 -9.40
C HIS A 26 -1.57 21.85 -9.97
N GLU A 27 -0.42 22.23 -10.51
CA GLU A 27 0.77 21.41 -10.62
C GLU A 27 1.17 21.10 -9.17
N VAL A 28 0.41 20.19 -8.55
CA VAL A 28 0.89 19.46 -7.41
C VAL A 28 2.03 18.63 -7.96
N GLU A 29 3.24 19.14 -7.81
CA GLU A 29 4.44 18.32 -7.82
C GLU A 29 4.14 17.01 -7.10
N PRO A 30 4.11 15.85 -7.80
CA PRO A 30 4.33 14.60 -7.11
C PRO A 30 5.81 14.63 -6.77
N THR A 31 6.15 15.12 -5.59
CA THR A 31 7.46 14.86 -4.99
C THR A 31 7.74 13.36 -5.21
N PRO A 32 8.83 12.98 -5.90
CA PRO A 32 9.16 11.57 -6.11
C PRO A 32 9.70 11.02 -4.79
N GLN A 33 8.82 10.81 -3.82
CA GLN A 33 9.11 10.01 -2.66
C GLN A 33 8.25 8.76 -2.75
N VAL A 34 8.63 7.90 -3.68
CA VAL A 34 8.43 6.46 -3.55
C VAL A 34 9.12 6.04 -2.26
N PRO A 35 8.41 5.61 -1.19
CA PRO A 35 9.08 4.82 -0.17
C PRO A 35 9.58 3.59 -0.92
N HIS A 36 10.90 3.45 -1.01
CA HIS A 36 11.54 2.25 -1.52
C HIS A 36 11.27 1.12 -0.52
N LYS A 37 10.03 0.64 -0.46
CA LYS A 37 9.69 -0.66 0.10
C LYS A 37 9.69 -1.65 -1.05
N HIS A 38 10.88 -1.92 -1.56
CA HIS A 38 11.12 -3.25 -2.11
C HIS A 38 11.09 -4.18 -0.89
N PRO A 39 10.09 -5.06 -0.70
CA PRO A 39 10.36 -6.25 0.07
C PRO A 39 11.36 -7.03 -0.78
N THR A 40 12.64 -6.93 -0.46
CA THR A 40 13.66 -7.82 -1.02
C THR A 40 13.21 -9.23 -0.69
N SER A 41 12.55 -9.84 -1.67
CA SER A 41 12.05 -11.21 -1.67
C SER A 41 13.26 -12.14 -1.73
N ALA A 42 13.96 -12.26 -0.62
CA ALA A 42 14.69 -13.48 -0.31
C ALA A 42 13.78 -14.33 0.59
N PRO A 43 13.85 -15.66 0.53
CA PRO A 43 13.01 -16.58 1.32
C PRO A 43 13.32 -16.56 2.83
N GLN A 44 13.86 -15.47 3.36
CA GLN A 44 14.14 -15.28 4.78
C GLN A 44 12.84 -14.91 5.51
N VAL A 45 12.51 -15.71 6.53
CA VAL A 45 11.39 -15.43 7.44
C VAL A 45 11.70 -14.12 8.15
N THR A 46 11.03 -13.04 7.76
CA THR A 46 11.28 -11.74 8.38
C THR A 46 10.87 -11.79 9.85
N PRO A 47 11.51 -11.02 10.74
CA PRO A 47 11.12 -10.92 12.15
C PRO A 47 9.64 -10.57 12.34
N GLN A 48 9.08 -9.80 11.41
CA GLN A 48 7.67 -9.47 11.34
C GLN A 48 6.79 -10.72 11.21
N VAL A 49 7.10 -11.65 10.29
CA VAL A 49 6.33 -12.89 10.15
C VAL A 49 6.39 -13.70 11.44
N MET A 50 7.53 -13.76 12.13
CA MET A 50 7.63 -14.42 13.43
C MET A 50 6.71 -13.79 14.49
N ILE A 51 6.68 -12.46 14.58
CA ILE A 51 5.80 -11.73 15.50
C ILE A 51 4.33 -12.01 15.18
N LEU A 52 3.96 -12.01 13.89
CA LEU A 52 2.62 -12.37 13.44
C LEU A 52 2.26 -13.79 13.88
N LEU A 53 3.13 -14.78 13.64
CA LEU A 53 2.89 -16.16 14.01
C LEU A 53 2.78 -16.35 15.53
N ARG A 54 3.66 -15.71 16.32
CA ARG A 54 3.58 -15.74 17.79
C ARG A 54 2.28 -15.12 18.30
N THR A 55 1.82 -14.04 17.66
CA THR A 55 0.58 -13.35 18.07
C THR A 55 -0.66 -14.17 17.68
N ALA A 56 -0.65 -14.81 16.51
CA ALA A 56 -1.74 -15.68 16.06
C ALA A 56 -1.81 -17.03 16.81
N MET A 57 -0.83 -17.40 17.65
CA MET A 57 -0.91 -18.61 18.49
C MET A 57 -2.09 -18.58 19.46
N ARG A 58 -2.52 -17.39 19.90
CA ARG A 58 -3.61 -17.17 20.85
C ARG A 58 -4.93 -16.74 20.17
N GLU A 59 -5.07 -16.96 18.87
CA GLU A 59 -6.19 -16.50 18.05
C GLU A 59 -6.40 -14.98 18.11
N ALA A 60 -5.85 -14.28 17.13
CA ALA A 60 -5.87 -12.82 17.08
C ALA A 60 -6.71 -12.31 15.91
N SER A 61 -7.31 -11.13 16.06
CA SER A 61 -7.96 -10.46 14.94
C SER A 61 -6.91 -9.89 13.96
N ALA A 62 -7.31 -9.55 12.75
CA ALA A 62 -6.43 -8.86 11.80
C ALA A 62 -5.86 -7.55 12.38
N ALA A 63 -6.66 -6.84 13.18
CA ALA A 63 -6.25 -5.58 13.80
C ALA A 63 -5.19 -5.81 14.88
N ASP A 64 -5.35 -6.85 15.71
CA ASP A 64 -4.36 -7.19 16.75
C ASP A 64 -3.04 -7.62 16.12
N LEU A 65 -3.09 -8.44 15.06
CA LEU A 65 -1.91 -8.85 14.30
C LEU A 65 -1.21 -7.67 13.64
N GLN A 66 -1.96 -6.75 13.04
CA GLN A 66 -1.44 -5.53 12.46
C GLN A 66 -0.77 -4.64 13.53
N SER A 67 -1.42 -4.49 14.69
CA SER A 67 -0.93 -3.72 15.82
C SER A 67 0.37 -4.31 16.39
N ALA A 68 0.45 -5.63 16.52
CA ALA A 68 1.66 -6.33 16.97
C ALA A 68 2.86 -6.11 16.04
N LEU A 69 2.61 -5.86 14.76
CA LEU A 69 3.62 -5.52 13.77
C LEU A 69 3.95 -4.02 13.71
N HIS A 70 3.28 -3.20 14.52
CA HIS A 70 3.34 -1.74 14.49
C HIS A 70 3.09 -1.15 13.09
N LEU A 71 2.26 -1.81 12.28
CA LEU A 71 1.93 -1.35 10.93
C LEU A 71 0.72 -0.42 10.96
N LYS A 72 0.88 0.79 10.43
CA LYS A 72 -0.24 1.73 10.27
C LYS A 72 -1.15 1.37 9.09
N ASP A 73 -0.58 0.81 8.03
CA ASP A 73 -1.30 0.52 6.80
C ASP A 73 -1.84 -0.92 6.78
N ARG A 74 -3.18 -1.03 6.74
CA ARG A 74 -3.89 -2.32 6.71
C ARG A 74 -3.71 -3.04 5.38
N VAL A 75 -3.69 -2.34 4.24
CA VAL A 75 -3.54 -2.95 2.92
C VAL A 75 -2.15 -3.55 2.78
N HIS A 76 -1.13 -2.83 3.26
CA HIS A 76 0.24 -3.33 3.33
C HIS A 76 0.35 -4.56 4.23
N PHE A 77 -0.25 -4.51 5.43
CA PHE A 77 -0.31 -5.66 6.33
C PHE A 77 -0.91 -6.91 5.65
N LEU A 78 -2.06 -6.74 5.00
CA LEU A 78 -2.76 -7.83 4.33
C LEU A 78 -1.90 -8.46 3.22
N LYS A 79 -1.41 -7.65 2.27
CA LYS A 79 -0.71 -8.14 1.09
C LYS A 79 0.69 -8.69 1.37
N ASN A 80 1.39 -8.14 2.36
CA ASN A 80 2.81 -8.46 2.59
C ASN A 80 3.02 -9.46 3.73
N TYR A 81 2.04 -9.62 4.62
CA TYR A 81 2.18 -10.47 5.81
C TYR A 81 1.07 -11.48 5.92
N LEU A 82 -0.19 -11.05 5.90
CA LEU A 82 -1.31 -11.95 6.16
C LEU A 82 -1.55 -12.93 4.99
N GLU A 83 -1.71 -12.41 3.77
CA GLU A 83 -1.95 -13.22 2.57
C GLU A 83 -0.81 -14.20 2.30
N PRO A 84 0.47 -13.80 2.32
CA PRO A 84 1.58 -14.75 2.16
C PRO A 84 1.65 -15.80 3.28
N SER A 85 1.25 -15.45 4.51
CA SER A 85 1.24 -16.42 5.62
C SER A 85 0.08 -17.41 5.50
N LEU A 86 -1.06 -17.00 4.95
CA LEU A 86 -2.18 -17.89 4.61
C LEU A 86 -1.82 -18.81 3.43
N ASP A 87 -1.20 -18.27 2.39
CA ASP A 87 -0.77 -19.01 1.20
C ASP A 87 0.25 -20.10 1.54
N LYS A 88 1.23 -19.76 2.38
CA LYS A 88 2.20 -20.72 2.93
C LYS A 88 1.61 -21.67 3.98
N GLY A 89 0.32 -21.54 4.32
CA GLY A 89 -0.34 -22.36 5.32
C GLY A 89 0.21 -22.21 6.74
N LEU A 90 0.91 -21.12 7.04
CA LEU A 90 1.50 -20.86 8.38
C LEU A 90 0.44 -20.37 9.37
N ILE A 91 -0.59 -19.71 8.86
CA ILE A 91 -1.79 -19.31 9.58
C ILE A 91 -3.03 -19.76 8.82
N GLU A 92 -4.15 -19.84 9.53
CA GLU A 92 -5.46 -20.18 8.99
C GLU A 92 -6.54 -19.21 9.50
N ARG A 93 -7.66 -19.13 8.78
CA ARG A 93 -8.86 -18.38 9.19
C ARG A 93 -9.75 -19.27 10.05
N THR A 94 -10.23 -18.77 11.18
CA THR A 94 -11.22 -19.51 11.99
C THR A 94 -12.63 -19.48 11.41
N ILE A 95 -12.99 -18.45 10.61
CA ILE A 95 -14.28 -18.37 9.93
C ILE A 95 -14.05 -18.29 8.41
N PRO A 96 -13.89 -19.44 7.71
CA PRO A 96 -13.68 -19.44 6.26
C PRO A 96 -14.90 -18.96 5.47
N ASP A 97 -16.12 -19.18 6.01
CA ASP A 97 -17.40 -18.82 5.38
C ASP A 97 -17.56 -17.31 5.13
N LYS A 98 -17.03 -16.47 6.04
CA LYS A 98 -17.16 -15.01 5.99
C LYS A 98 -15.81 -14.33 6.11
N PRO A 99 -15.04 -14.25 5.01
CA PRO A 99 -13.68 -13.70 5.03
C PRO A 99 -13.64 -12.20 5.37
N ARG A 100 -14.74 -11.48 5.14
CA ARG A 100 -14.91 -10.05 5.47
C ARG A 100 -15.57 -9.81 6.83
N SER A 101 -15.81 -10.85 7.62
CA SER A 101 -16.43 -10.71 8.94
C SER A 101 -15.53 -9.91 9.89
N SER A 102 -16.12 -8.99 10.65
CA SER A 102 -15.42 -8.30 11.75
C SER A 102 -15.02 -9.26 12.88
N LYS A 103 -15.70 -10.41 12.99
CA LYS A 103 -15.37 -11.48 13.94
C LYS A 103 -14.29 -12.43 13.44
N GLN A 104 -13.73 -12.18 12.25
CA GLN A 104 -12.70 -13.04 11.68
C GLN A 104 -11.44 -13.03 12.56
N ARG A 105 -10.95 -14.21 12.92
CA ARG A 105 -9.69 -14.39 13.64
C ARG A 105 -8.76 -15.29 12.84
N TYR A 106 -7.49 -15.20 13.21
CA TYR A 106 -6.41 -15.93 12.58
C TYR A 106 -5.68 -16.73 13.64
N ARG A 107 -5.40 -17.99 13.30
CA ARG A 107 -4.70 -18.92 14.18
C ARG A 107 -3.45 -19.45 13.50
N THR A 108 -2.37 -19.63 14.26
CA THR A 108 -1.16 -20.28 13.77
C THR A 108 -1.36 -21.79 13.63
N THR A 109 -0.95 -22.34 12.49
CA THR A 109 -1.07 -23.77 12.19
C THR A 109 0.12 -24.56 12.77
N SER A 110 0.16 -25.88 12.53
CA SER A 110 1.36 -26.68 12.82
C SER A 110 2.57 -26.18 12.02
N ALA A 111 2.41 -25.87 10.73
CA ALA A 111 3.49 -25.37 9.88
C ALA A 111 4.08 -24.05 10.40
N GLY A 112 3.24 -23.10 10.81
CA GLY A 112 3.69 -21.84 11.40
C GLY A 112 4.48 -22.03 12.70
N ARG A 113 4.09 -23.01 13.53
CA ARG A 113 4.82 -23.37 14.75
C ARG A 113 6.19 -23.99 14.46
N THR A 114 6.28 -24.84 13.45
CA THR A 114 7.57 -25.40 13.01
C THR A 114 8.51 -24.30 12.52
N VAL A 115 7.99 -23.32 11.76
CA VAL A 115 8.78 -22.17 11.32
C VAL A 115 9.31 -21.37 12.51
N LEU A 116 8.48 -21.09 13.53
CA LEU A 116 8.91 -20.43 14.75
C LEU A 116 10.00 -21.22 15.49
N ALA A 117 9.83 -22.53 15.62
CA ALA A 117 10.79 -23.40 16.28
C ALA A 117 12.13 -23.51 15.54
N ASN A 118 12.11 -23.45 14.20
CA ASN A 118 13.34 -23.44 13.40
C ASN A 118 14.05 -22.09 13.48
N ALA A 119 13.30 -20.99 13.46
CA ALA A 119 13.88 -19.65 13.56
C ALA A 119 14.57 -19.41 14.92
N GLU A 120 14.09 -20.02 16.00
CA GLU A 120 14.72 -19.95 17.32
C GLU A 120 16.05 -20.71 17.40
N LYS A 121 16.24 -21.73 16.56
CA LYS A 121 17.48 -22.53 16.49
C LYS A 121 18.59 -21.86 15.67
N GLU A 122 18.26 -20.85 14.87
CA GLU A 122 19.19 -20.13 14.00
C GLU A 122 19.70 -18.81 14.59
N THR A 123 19.38 -18.51 15.85
CA THR A 123 20.13 -17.55 16.67
C THR A 123 21.25 -18.28 17.40
N PRO A 124 22.46 -18.46 16.82
CA PRO A 124 23.62 -18.87 17.59
C PRO A 124 23.95 -17.75 18.57
N SER A 125 23.96 -18.12 19.85
CA SER A 125 24.52 -17.32 20.94
C SER A 125 26.03 -17.14 20.80
#